data_AF-D7R8F3-F1
#
_entry.id   AF-D7R8F3-F1
#
_cell.length_a   1.000
_cell.length_b   1.000
_cell.length_c   1.000
_cell.angle_alpha   90.00
_cell.angle_beta   90.00
_cell.angle_gamma   90.00
#
_symmetry.space_group_name_H-M   'P 1'
#
loop_
_entity.id
_entity.type
_entity.pdbx_description
1 polymer ?
#
loop_
_entity_poly.entity_id
_entity_poly.type
_entity_poly.pdbx_seq_one_letter_code
_entity_poly.pdbx_strand_id
1 'polypeptide(L)' 'TVHWHGLHVPSEADGAMEEGSPMVERGGTQRYTFVAKPTGTFWYHS' A
#
# COMPACT_ATOMS: atom_id res chain seq x y z
N THR A 1 2.76 -7.61 -3.12
CA THR A 1 2.96 -6.36 -2.36
C THR A 1 1.86 -6.30 -1.32
N VAL A 2 1.50 -5.15 -0.76
CA VAL A 2 0.23 -4.98 -0.03
C VAL A 2 -0.47 -3.76 -0.61
N HIS A 3 -1.65 -3.94 -1.19
CA HIS A 3 -2.51 -2.86 -1.65
C HIS A 3 -3.53 -2.44 -0.60
N TRP A 4 -3.74 -1.13 -0.46
CA TRP A 4 -4.60 -0.52 0.55
C TRP A 4 -5.90 -0.02 -0.08
N HIS A 5 -6.76 -0.97 -0.42
CA HIS A 5 -7.94 -0.72 -1.24
C HIS A 5 -8.88 0.35 -0.65
N GLY A 6 -8.97 1.48 -1.36
CA GLY A 6 -9.84 2.61 -1.02
C GLY A 6 -9.24 3.61 -0.03
N LEU A 7 -7.99 3.45 0.42
CA LEU A 7 -7.29 4.45 1.21
C LEU A 7 -6.52 5.44 0.31
N HIS A 8 -6.48 6.70 0.73
CA HIS A 8 -5.66 7.73 0.10
C HIS A 8 -4.22 7.64 0.62
N VAL A 9 -3.38 6.88 -0.08
CA VAL A 9 -1.97 6.68 0.26
C VAL A 9 -1.06 7.16 -0.86
N PRO A 10 0.20 7.54 -0.57
CA PRO A 10 1.20 7.81 -1.61
C PRO A 10 1.41 6.57 -2.48
N SER A 11 1.74 6.77 -3.76
CA SER A 11 1.95 5.66 -4.70
C SER A 11 3.04 4.69 -4.23
N GLU A 12 4.07 5.18 -3.55
CA GLU A 12 5.15 4.37 -2.99
C GLU A 12 4.67 3.42 -1.88
N ALA A 13 3.51 3.69 -1.29
CA ALA A 13 2.90 2.89 -0.23
C ALA A 13 1.67 2.09 -0.71
N ASP A 14 1.21 2.29 -1.95
CA ASP A 14 -0.07 1.75 -2.43
C ASP A 14 -0.03 0.27 -2.80
N GLY A 15 1.14 -0.34 -2.95
CA GLY A 15 1.29 -1.72 -3.40
C GLY A 15 1.05 -1.95 -4.91
N ALA A 16 0.76 -0.92 -5.70
CA ALA A 16 0.62 -0.97 -7.15
C ALA A 16 1.96 -0.66 -7.84
N MET A 17 2.65 -1.70 -8.32
CA MET A 17 3.98 -1.53 -8.97
C MET A 17 3.91 -0.70 -10.26
N GLU A 18 2.81 -0.80 -11.00
CA GLU A 18 2.59 -0.04 -12.23
C GLU A 18 2.50 1.48 -11.98
N GLU A 19 2.11 1.88 -10.77
CA GLU A 19 1.99 3.28 -10.36
C GLU A 19 3.22 3.79 -9.60
N GLY A 20 4.20 2.92 -9.27
CA GLY A 20 5.45 3.31 -8.62
C GLY A 20 5.71 2.73 -7.23
N SER A 21 4.87 1.81 -6.74
CA SER A 21 5.20 1.07 -5.51
C SER A 21 6.46 0.19 -5.68
N PRO A 22 7.38 0.19 -4.72
CA PRO A 22 8.55 -0.69 -4.75
C PRO A 22 8.13 -2.15 -4.56
N MET A 23 8.81 -3.06 -5.26
CA MET A 23 8.63 -4.49 -5.05
C MET A 23 9.22 -4.90 -3.70
N VAL A 24 8.50 -5.75 -2.97
CA VAL A 24 9.04 -6.41 -1.78
C VAL A 24 9.65 -7.74 -2.23
N GLU A 25 10.97 -7.79 -2.27
CA GLU A 25 11.72 -8.99 -2.66
C GLU A 25 11.40 -10.19 -1.76
N ARG A 26 11.68 -11.40 -2.25
CA ARG A 26 11.48 -12.62 -1.45
C ARG A 26 12.32 -12.56 -0.16
N GLY A 27 11.66 -12.70 0.98
CA GLY A 27 12.30 -12.57 2.31
C GLY A 27 12.58 -11.12 2.73
N GLY A 28 12.27 -10.15 1.88
CA GLY A 28 12.33 -8.72 2.20
C GLY A 28 11.20 -8.30 3.13
N THR A 29 11.35 -7.11 3.71
CA THR A 29 10.32 -6.48 4.56
C THR A 29 10.19 -5.02 4.16
N GLN A 30 8.95 -4.56 4.04
CA GLN A 30 8.62 -3.16 3.78
C GLN A 30 7.77 -2.62 4.91
N ARG A 31 8.08 -1.40 5.37
CA ARG A 31 7.27 -0.66 6.35
C ARG A 31 6.46 0.39 5.63
N TYR A 32 5.17 0.43 5.92
CA TYR A 32 4.22 1.40 5.39
C TYR A 32 3.86 2.42 6.48
N THR A 33 3.75 3.69 6.11
CA THR A 33 3.30 4.76 7.02
C THR A 33 2.55 5.80 6.20
N PHE A 34 1.27 5.96 6.53
CA PHE A 34 0.39 6.94 5.89
C PHE A 34 -0.75 7.27 6.85
N VAL A 35 -1.46 8.36 6.57
CA VAL A 35 -2.65 8.75 7.34
C VAL A 35 -3.85 7.98 6.80
N ALA A 36 -4.55 7.24 7.66
CA ALA A 36 -5.75 6.50 7.26
C ALA A 36 -6.92 7.45 6.97
N LYS A 37 -7.14 7.74 5.68
CA LYS A 37 -8.24 8.54 5.15
C LYS A 37 -8.70 7.96 3.81
N PRO A 38 -9.98 8.15 3.42
CA PRO A 38 -11.06 8.77 4.18
C PRO A 38 -11.58 7.86 5.31
N THR A 39 -12.58 8.32 6.09
CA THR A 39 -13.25 7.48 7.11
C THR A 39 -14.22 6.53 6.44
N GLY A 40 -14.25 5.26 6.87
CA GLY A 40 -15.14 4.25 6.32
C GLY A 40 -14.57 2.84 6.52
N THR A 41 -15.16 1.88 5.79
CA THR A 41 -14.69 0.49 5.77
C THR A 41 -13.83 0.27 4.54
N PHE A 42 -12.59 -0.14 4.76
CA PHE A 42 -11.59 -0.42 3.74
C PHE A 42 -10.89 -1.75 4.05
N TRP A 43 -10.00 -2.19 3.18
CA TRP A 43 -9.33 -3.48 3.32
C TRP A 43 -7.95 -3.45 2.66
N TYR A 44 -7.16 -4.49 2.90
CA TYR A 44 -5.86 -4.67 2.28
C TYR A 44 -5.73 -6.08 1.68
N HIS A 45 -4.94 -6.22 0.62
CA HIS A 45 -4.66 -7.50 -0.03
C HIS A 45 -3.30 -7.52 -0.72
N SER A 46 -2.83 -8.70 -1.11
CA SER A 46 -1.56 -8.89 -1.83
C SER A 46 -1.61 -8.43 -3.27
#